data_AF-A0A349ULC2-F1
#
_entry.id   AF-A0A349ULC2-F1
#
_cell.length_a   1.000
_cell.length_b   1.000
_cell.length_c   1.000
_cell.angle_alpha   90.00
_cell.angle_beta   90.00
_cell.angle_gamma   90.00
#
_symmetry.space_group_name_H-M   'P 1'
#
loop_
_entity.id
_entity.type
_entity.pdbx_description
1 polymer ?
#
loop_
_entity_poly.entity_id
_entity_poly.type
_entity_poly.pdbx_seq_one_letter_code
_entity_poly.pdbx_strand_id
1 'polypeptide(L)' 'ELVDRVKQSVTIDWQVRENARAHIRVLVKRVLRKYGYPPDMQARATELVLEHAEVLCKDWSTDSE' A
#
# COMPACT_ATOMS: atom_id res chain seq x y z
N GLU A 1 16.34 15.87 -21.03
CA GLU A 1 15.70 16.88 -20.15
C GLU A 1 14.25 16.57 -19.78
N LEU A 2 13.27 16.59 -20.69
CA LEU A 2 11.87 16.31 -20.33
C LEU A 2 11.65 14.84 -19.90
N VAL A 3 12.26 13.90 -20.63
CA VAL A 3 12.16 12.46 -20.37
C VAL A 3 12.79 12.08 -19.02
N ASP A 4 13.86 12.74 -18.62
CA ASP A 4 14.54 12.48 -17.34
C ASP A 4 13.67 12.96 -16.16
N ARG A 5 13.01 14.11 -16.31
CA ARG A 5 12.06 14.63 -15.31
C ARG A 5 10.83 13.73 -15.16
N VAL A 6 10.28 13.22 -16.27
CA VAL A 6 9.15 12.28 -16.22
C VAL A 6 9.55 10.97 -15.55
N LYS A 7 10.72 10.42 -15.90
CA LYS A 7 11.24 9.21 -15.24
C LYS A 7 11.45 9.41 -13.75
N GLN A 8 11.98 10.56 -13.34
CA GLN A 8 12.15 10.89 -11.92
C GLN A 8 10.80 11.02 -11.19
N SER A 9 9.82 11.70 -11.79
CA SER A 9 8.47 11.81 -11.20
C SER A 9 7.81 10.44 -11.02
N VAL A 10 7.83 9.60 -12.06
CA VAL A 10 7.25 8.25 -12.03
C VAL A 10 7.96 7.35 -11.01
N THR A 11 9.27 7.51 -10.84
CA THR A 11 10.04 6.77 -9.83
C THR A 11 9.66 7.20 -8.41
N ILE A 12 9.43 8.50 -8.18
CA ILE A 12 8.99 9.03 -6.89
C ILE A 12 7.59 8.51 -6.54
N ASP A 13 6.66 8.52 -7.48
CA ASP A 13 5.30 8.00 -7.25
C ASP A 13 5.30 6.50 -6.93
N TRP A 14 6.17 5.72 -7.59
CA TRP A 14 6.37 4.31 -7.27
C TRP A 14 6.95 4.11 -5.88
N GLN A 15 7.98 4.87 -5.50
CA GLN A 15 8.59 4.80 -4.17
C GLN A 15 7.60 5.20 -3.07
N VAL A 16 6.77 6.21 -3.29
CA VAL A 16 5.72 6.63 -2.37
C VAL A 16 4.68 5.51 -2.21
N ARG A 17 4.27 4.87 -3.31
CA ARG A 17 3.38 3.69 -3.28
C ARG A 17 3.99 2.49 -2.54
N GLU A 18 5.25 2.17 -2.78
CA GLU A 18 5.94 1.08 -2.08
C GLU A 18 6.07 1.37 -0.59
N ASN A 19 6.43 2.60 -0.21
CA ASN A 19 6.50 3.02 1.18
C ASN A 19 5.13 2.93 1.87
N ALA A 20 4.06 3.35 1.19
CA ALA A 20 2.69 3.20 1.71
C ALA A 20 2.31 1.72 1.90
N ARG A 21 2.59 0.85 0.92
CA ARG A 21 2.34 -0.60 1.03
C ARG A 21 3.17 -1.24 2.17
N ALA A 22 4.40 -0.80 2.37
CA ALA A 22 5.22 -1.27 3.49
C ALA A 22 4.64 -0.84 4.84
N HIS A 23 4.17 0.41 4.95
CA HIS A 23 3.55 0.93 6.17
C HIS A 23 2.25 0.19 6.52
N ILE A 24 1.38 -0.03 5.53
CA ILE A 24 0.13 -0.79 5.68
C ILE A 24 0.43 -2.22 6.18
N ARG A 25 1.42 -2.91 5.60
CA ARG A 25 1.83 -4.25 6.05
C ARG A 25 2.24 -4.28 7.52
N VAL A 26 2.98 -3.28 7.99
CA VAL A 26 3.41 -3.19 9.39
C VAL A 26 2.21 -2.96 10.32
N LEU A 27 1.29 -2.06 9.95
CA LEU A 27 0.07 -1.80 10.70
C LEU A 27 -0.81 -3.06 10.81
N VAL A 28 -1.06 -3.72 9.68
CA VAL A 28 -1.88 -4.94 9.64
C VAL A 28 -1.26 -6.05 10.48
N LYS A 29 0.05 -6.30 10.35
CA LYS A 29 0.75 -7.27 11.21
C LYS A 29 0.64 -6.91 12.69
N ARG A 30 0.78 -5.63 13.06
CA ARG A 30 0.66 -5.18 14.46
C ARG A 30 -0.76 -5.41 15.00
N VAL A 31 -1.78 -5.10 14.20
CA VAL A 31 -3.19 -5.32 14.55
C VAL A 31 -3.48 -6.80 14.73
N LEU A 32 -3.11 -7.63 13.76
CA LEU A 32 -3.33 -9.08 13.80
C LEU A 32 -2.62 -9.75 14.99
N ARG A 33 -1.38 -9.32 15.30
CA ARG A 33 -0.66 -9.80 16.48
C ARG A 33 -1.35 -9.40 17.78
N LYS A 34 -1.95 -8.20 17.85
CA LYS A 34 -2.73 -7.75 19.02
C LYS A 34 -3.99 -8.61 19.23
N TYR A 35 -4.59 -9.11 18.16
CA TYR A 35 -5.77 -9.99 18.20
C TYR A 35 -5.41 -11.50 18.28
N GLY A 36 -4.14 -11.87 18.39
CA GLY A 36 -3.72 -13.26 18.53
C GLY A 36 -3.87 -14.13 17.27
N TYR A 37 -3.90 -13.50 16.08
CA TYR A 37 -4.04 -14.25 14.82
C TYR A 37 -2.81 -15.13 14.54
N PRO A 38 -3.00 -16.38 14.12
CA PRO A 38 -1.91 -17.28 13.79
C PRO A 38 -1.25 -16.87 12.46
N PRO A 39 0.07 -17.11 12.29
CA PRO A 39 0.90 -16.53 11.22
C PRO A 39 0.44 -16.87 9.80
N ASP A 40 -0.18 -18.03 9.62
CA ASP A 40 -0.84 -18.53 8.42
C ASP A 40 -2.01 -17.63 8.00
N MET A 41 -2.86 -17.21 8.94
CA MET A 41 -3.96 -16.28 8.66
C MET A 41 -3.47 -14.84 8.49
N GLN A 42 -2.33 -14.48 9.09
CA GLN A 42 -1.78 -13.14 8.97
C GLN A 42 -1.37 -12.80 7.53
N ALA A 43 -0.79 -13.76 6.82
CA ALA A 43 -0.39 -13.58 5.42
C ALA A 43 -1.60 -13.26 4.54
N ARG A 44 -2.66 -14.06 4.64
CA ARG A 44 -3.90 -13.89 3.88
C ARG A 44 -4.62 -12.58 4.21
N ALA A 45 -4.71 -12.21 5.48
CA ALA A 45 -5.30 -10.94 5.90
C ALA A 45 -4.48 -9.73 5.40
N THR A 46 -3.16 -9.86 5.35
CA THR A 46 -2.28 -8.80 4.83
C THR A 46 -2.47 -8.60 3.33
N GLU A 47 -2.58 -9.69 2.55
CA GLU A 47 -2.88 -9.63 1.11
C GLU A 47 -4.21 -8.97 0.84
N LEU A 48 -5.29 -9.38 1.53
CA LEU A 48 -6.61 -8.78 1.39
C LEU A 48 -6.60 -7.27 1.67
N VAL A 49 -5.94 -6.83 2.75
CA VAL A 49 -5.88 -5.39 3.07
C VAL A 49 -5.08 -4.61 2.02
N LEU A 50 -4.03 -5.19 1.43
CA LEU A 50 -3.29 -4.55 0.34
C LEU A 50 -4.15 -4.43 -0.92
N GLU A 51 -4.89 -5.48 -1.28
CA GLU A 51 -5.79 -5.48 -2.43
C GLU A 51 -6.92 -4.45 -2.24
N HIS A 52 -7.55 -4.42 -1.06
CA HIS A 52 -8.54 -3.40 -0.71
C HIS A 52 -7.96 -1.98 -0.72
N ALA A 53 -6.74 -1.78 -0.21
CA ALA A 53 -6.07 -0.48 -0.22
C ALA A 53 -5.74 -0.02 -1.65
N GLU A 54 -5.40 -0.92 -2.57
CA GLU A 54 -5.17 -0.58 -3.98
C GLU A 54 -6.44 -0.14 -4.71
N VAL A 55 -7.58 -0.77 -4.41
CA VAL A 55 -8.89 -0.37 -4.91
C VAL A 55 -9.29 1.00 -4.34
N LEU A 56 -9.16 1.19 -3.03
CA LEU A 56 -9.45 2.47 -2.38
C LEU A 56 -8.56 3.61 -2.88
N CYS A 57 -7.27 3.36 -3.12
CA CYS A 57 -6.37 4.37 -3.69
C CYS A 57 -6.75 4.79 -5.13
N LYS A 58 -7.33 3.89 -5.93
CA LYS A 58 -7.89 4.24 -7.24
C LYS A 58 -9.10 5.15 -7.11
N ASP A 59 -9.99 4.86 -6.15
CA ASP A 59 -11.17 5.70 -5.91
C ASP A 59 -10.81 7.07 -5.33
N TRP A 60 -9.88 7.16 -4.38
CA TRP A 60 -9.45 8.44 -3.80
C TRP A 60 -8.69 9.36 -4.76
N SER A 61 -8.07 8.81 -5.81
CA SER A 61 -7.48 9.64 -6.88
C SER A 61 -8.55 10.29 -7.77
N THR A 62 -9.81 9.86 -7.64
CA THR A 62 -10.95 10.31 -8.45
C THR A 62 -11.88 11.26 -7.68
N ASP A 63 -11.74 11.35 -6.35
CA ASP A 63 -12.60 12.18 -5.48
C ASP A 63 -12.00 13.58 -5.17
N SER A 64 -10.90 13.96 -5.83
CA SER A 64 -10.26 15.28 -5.65
C SER A 64 -10.75 16.34 -6.65
N GLU A 65 -11.96 16.19 -7.20
CA GLU A 65 -12.55 17.13 -8.17
C GLU A 65 -13.57 18.07 -7.54
#